data_AF-A0A933U2C9-F1
#
_entry.id   AF-A0A933U2C9-F1
#
_cell.length_a   1.000
_cell.length_b   1.000
_cell.length_c   1.000
_cell.angle_alpha   90.00
_cell.angle_beta   90.00
_cell.angle_gamma   90.00
#
_symmetry.space_group_name_H-M   'P 1'
#
loop_
_entity.id
_entity.type
_entity.pdbx_description
1 polymer ?
#
loop_
_entity_poly.entity_id
_entity_poly.type
_entity_poly.pdbx_seq_one_letter_code
_entity_poly.pdbx_strand_id
1 'polypeptide(L)'
;MNRAGRIALGLAALALTGVGAWRLFAGDDAPPPTPQKPAPRYEPDPDDRPRVRESLITGLPPQTPQSLPAGRVEERWHASNKAGIQALDAGEYDRAVQLFEDCRAANPDEKVFAQNLAEALARAASRELDAGSAEARQAALLKLRRAHELAPERADIAARLAQVEKLAESEQGLWTDTSEHFELAYDGERRELLWSAAQITTELEAAYQDLGERFARWPVENGRPRIRVVLYRRAGFLDATGIGHWAGGLYDGTIRVPVEELGREKREFERVLRHETVHAFVAEAGGRGVPGWLNEGLAQWLERRDAAERERTVGAARRVLKGKAFLPLTELEKSFASLKDEEKIGRAYQQSLALVDHIERNFGERLLYELVAGCREGRAPSATFETRTARPLDLVLADLGRELE
;
A
#
# COMPACT_ATOMS: atom_id res chain seq x y z
N MET A 1 -58.22 25.84 -54.46
CA MET A 1 -56.86 26.40 -54.39
C MET A 1 -56.44 26.45 -52.93
N ASN A 2 -55.45 25.68 -52.50
CA ASN A 2 -54.47 26.10 -51.49
C ASN A 2 -53.44 24.99 -51.23
N ARG A 3 -52.18 25.41 -51.20
CA ARG A 3 -50.98 24.59 -51.14
C ARG A 3 -50.55 24.36 -49.69
N ALA A 4 -50.06 23.14 -49.47
CA ALA A 4 -48.82 22.75 -48.79
C ALA A 4 -48.64 22.97 -47.28
N GLY A 5 -48.28 21.88 -46.59
CA GLY A 5 -47.24 21.91 -45.56
C GLY A 5 -47.29 20.83 -44.47
N ARG A 6 -46.41 19.82 -44.60
CA ARG A 6 -45.72 19.01 -43.54
C ARG A 6 -46.56 17.93 -42.80
N ILE A 7 -46.34 16.60 -42.96
CA ILE A 7 -45.21 15.69 -42.59
C ILE A 7 -44.98 15.70 -41.06
N ALA A 8 -45.05 14.61 -40.28
CA ALA A 8 -44.57 13.23 -40.49
C ALA A 8 -45.44 12.14 -39.83
N LEU A 9 -45.50 10.98 -40.48
CA LEU A 9 -46.18 9.75 -40.10
C LEU A 9 -45.30 8.87 -39.18
N GLY A 10 -45.97 8.16 -38.28
CA GLY A 10 -45.42 7.11 -37.44
C GLY A 10 -45.13 5.81 -38.19
N LEU A 11 -44.19 5.06 -37.60
CA LEU A 11 -43.65 3.78 -38.01
C LEU A 11 -44.68 2.65 -38.04
N ALA A 12 -44.72 1.91 -39.16
CA ALA A 12 -45.28 0.56 -39.23
C ALA A 12 -44.53 -0.31 -40.25
N ALA A 13 -43.89 -1.36 -39.72
CA ALA A 13 -43.83 -2.74 -40.18
C ALA A 13 -43.22 -3.18 -41.54
N LEU A 14 -42.68 -4.41 -41.47
CA LEU A 14 -42.45 -5.44 -42.50
C LEU A 14 -41.13 -5.44 -43.31
N ALA A 15 -40.24 -6.34 -42.85
CA ALA A 15 -39.81 -7.58 -43.49
C ALA A 15 -39.28 -7.60 -44.95
N LEU A 16 -38.15 -8.32 -45.06
CA LEU A 16 -37.72 -9.25 -46.11
C LEU A 16 -36.76 -8.80 -47.23
N THR A 17 -35.76 -9.69 -47.40
CA THR A 17 -34.97 -10.05 -48.59
C THR A 17 -33.62 -9.36 -48.85
N GLY A 18 -32.63 -10.18 -49.22
CA GLY A 18 -31.53 -9.72 -50.08
C GLY A 18 -30.16 -10.29 -49.78
N VAL A 19 -29.88 -11.49 -50.28
CA VAL A 19 -28.54 -12.10 -50.40
C VAL A 19 -27.68 -11.28 -51.38
N GLY A 20 -26.38 -11.08 -51.06
CA GLY A 20 -25.40 -10.63 -52.04
C GLY A 20 -24.01 -10.35 -51.45
N ALA A 21 -23.11 -11.34 -51.60
CA ALA A 21 -21.62 -11.34 -51.68
C ALA A 21 -20.82 -10.22 -50.94
N TRP A 22 -19.74 -10.51 -50.23
CA TRP A 22 -18.43 -10.86 -50.81
C TRP A 22 -17.57 -11.65 -49.81
N ARG A 23 -16.89 -12.68 -50.34
CA ARG A 23 -15.79 -13.40 -49.68
C ARG A 23 -14.49 -12.57 -49.69
N LEU A 24 -13.53 -13.06 -48.91
CA LEU A 24 -12.09 -12.71 -48.73
C LEU A 24 -11.91 -11.99 -47.38
N PHE A 25 -11.40 -12.61 -46.32
CA PHE A 25 -10.16 -13.37 -46.20
C PHE A 25 -10.31 -14.61 -45.31
N ALA A 26 -9.73 -15.73 -45.76
CA ALA A 26 -9.36 -16.84 -44.89
C ALA A 26 -7.92 -16.59 -44.42
N GLY A 27 -7.69 -16.72 -43.11
CA GLY A 27 -6.38 -16.64 -42.47
C GLY A 27 -6.45 -17.34 -41.11
N ASP A 28 -5.92 -18.56 -41.08
CA ASP A 28 -5.51 -19.42 -39.96
C ASP A 28 -6.46 -19.61 -38.76
N ASP A 29 -7.16 -20.76 -38.78
CA ASP A 29 -7.87 -21.35 -37.65
C ASP A 29 -6.90 -21.73 -36.51
N ALA A 30 -6.77 -20.86 -35.51
CA ALA A 30 -6.35 -21.29 -34.18
C ALA A 30 -7.59 -21.85 -33.45
N PRO A 31 -7.54 -23.08 -32.88
CA PRO A 31 -8.67 -23.59 -32.11
C PRO A 31 -8.94 -22.66 -30.91
N PRO A 32 -10.21 -22.40 -30.57
CA PRO A 32 -10.54 -21.59 -29.41
C PRO A 32 -9.91 -22.20 -28.16
N PRO A 33 -9.38 -21.38 -27.23
CA PRO A 33 -8.78 -21.90 -26.01
C PRO A 33 -9.80 -22.76 -25.27
N THR A 34 -9.39 -23.97 -24.91
CA THR A 34 -10.20 -24.89 -24.11
C THR A 34 -10.63 -24.16 -22.84
N PRO A 35 -11.93 -24.10 -22.50
CA PRO A 35 -12.38 -23.47 -21.28
C PRO A 35 -11.67 -24.14 -20.10
N GLN A 36 -10.87 -23.35 -19.37
CA GLN A 36 -10.24 -23.83 -18.15
C GLN A 36 -11.36 -24.26 -17.19
N LYS A 37 -11.19 -25.44 -16.60
CA LYS A 37 -12.13 -25.99 -15.62
C LYS A 37 -12.33 -24.92 -14.54
N PRO A 38 -13.57 -24.49 -14.23
CA PRO A 38 -13.80 -23.47 -13.22
C PRO A 38 -13.10 -23.90 -11.93
N ALA A 39 -12.32 -22.98 -11.35
CA ALA A 39 -11.70 -23.20 -10.06
C ALA A 39 -12.79 -23.68 -9.07
N PRO A 40 -12.50 -24.70 -8.23
CA PRO A 40 -13.48 -25.20 -7.28
C PRO A 40 -14.02 -24.03 -6.46
N ARG A 41 -15.35 -23.96 -6.32
CA ARG A 41 -15.97 -23.00 -5.39
C ARG A 41 -15.34 -23.24 -4.02
N TYR A 42 -14.81 -22.17 -3.44
CA TYR A 42 -14.32 -22.19 -2.07
C TYR A 42 -15.49 -22.56 -1.15
N GLU A 43 -15.42 -23.77 -0.58
CA GLU A 43 -16.22 -24.15 0.58
C GLU A 43 -15.38 -23.79 1.81
N PRO A 44 -15.88 -22.92 2.72
CA PRO A 44 -15.13 -22.59 3.93
C PRO A 44 -14.87 -23.85 4.75
N ASP A 45 -13.61 -24.09 5.10
CA ASP A 45 -13.25 -25.17 6.02
C ASP A 45 -13.84 -24.84 7.41
N PRO A 46 -14.70 -25.70 7.99
CA PRO A 46 -15.30 -25.45 9.29
C PRO A 46 -14.30 -25.40 10.47
N ASP A 47 -13.02 -25.75 10.26
CA ASP A 47 -11.96 -25.65 11.26
C ASP A 47 -10.92 -24.54 10.95
N ASP A 48 -11.27 -23.58 10.06
CA ASP A 48 -10.44 -22.41 9.72
C ASP A 48 -10.42 -21.39 10.88
N ARG A 49 -9.75 -21.75 11.97
CA ARG A 49 -9.33 -20.78 12.99
C ARG A 49 -8.36 -19.80 12.32
N PRO A 50 -8.47 -18.49 12.55
CA PRO A 50 -7.55 -17.52 11.99
C PRO A 50 -6.12 -17.91 12.40
N ARG A 51 -5.37 -18.46 11.44
CA ARG A 51 -3.93 -18.62 11.59
C ARG A 51 -3.33 -17.36 11.01
N VAL A 52 -2.71 -16.55 11.87
CA VAL A 52 -1.83 -15.44 11.46
C VAL A 52 -0.72 -16.02 10.59
N ARG A 53 -0.92 -16.09 9.27
CA ARG A 53 0.18 -16.26 8.32
C ARG A 53 0.95 -14.94 8.33
N GLU A 54 2.27 -15.03 8.49
CA GLU A 54 3.16 -13.87 8.42
C GLU A 54 2.83 -13.07 7.15
N SER A 55 2.60 -11.77 7.32
CA SER A 55 2.38 -10.87 6.19
C SER A 55 3.55 -11.00 5.23
N LEU A 56 3.26 -11.31 3.96
CA LEU A 56 4.31 -11.38 2.93
C LEU A 56 4.93 -10.01 2.66
N ILE A 57 4.35 -8.93 3.19
CA ILE A 57 4.71 -7.54 2.91
C ILE A 57 5.75 -6.98 3.87
N THR A 58 5.83 -7.56 5.07
CA THR A 58 6.95 -7.34 5.98
C THR A 58 8.16 -8.12 5.48
N GLY A 59 8.92 -7.49 4.58
CA GLY A 59 10.25 -7.96 4.21
C GLY A 59 11.11 -8.13 5.46
N LEU A 60 11.92 -9.18 5.46
CA LEU A 60 13.01 -9.33 6.43
C LEU A 60 13.85 -8.04 6.48
N PRO A 61 14.35 -7.63 7.65
CA PRO A 61 15.04 -6.36 7.79
C PRO A 61 16.27 -6.32 6.86
N PRO A 62 16.54 -5.16 6.24
CA PRO A 62 17.72 -4.99 5.38
C PRO A 62 18.98 -5.38 6.14
N GLN A 63 19.93 -6.03 5.47
CA GLN A 63 21.21 -6.33 6.10
C GLN A 63 22.10 -5.10 6.10
N THR A 64 22.97 -5.00 7.11
CA THR A 64 23.97 -3.95 7.18
C THR A 64 25.04 -4.20 6.11
N PRO A 65 25.31 -3.24 5.20
CA PRO A 65 26.41 -3.34 4.26
C PRO A 65 27.74 -3.56 4.97
N GLN A 66 28.64 -4.32 4.34
CA GLN A 66 29.91 -4.73 4.95
C GLN A 66 31.08 -3.92 4.41
N SER A 67 31.98 -3.52 5.33
CA SER A 67 33.30 -2.97 4.98
C SER A 67 34.31 -4.10 4.79
N LEU A 68 35.30 -3.88 3.91
CA LEU A 68 36.42 -4.79 3.74
C LEU A 68 37.57 -4.45 4.70
N PRO A 69 38.34 -5.44 5.18
CA PRO A 69 39.62 -5.17 5.85
C PRO A 69 40.60 -4.42 4.94
N ALA A 70 41.42 -3.55 5.53
CA ALA A 70 42.47 -2.83 4.82
C ALA A 70 43.44 -3.80 4.11
N GLY A 71 43.83 -3.49 2.88
CA GLY A 71 44.76 -4.28 2.07
C GLY A 71 44.17 -5.50 1.37
N ARG A 72 42.88 -5.82 1.55
CA ARG A 72 42.21 -6.92 0.83
C ARG A 72 41.97 -6.63 -0.65
N VAL A 73 41.78 -5.35 -0.98
CA VAL A 73 41.62 -4.81 -2.33
C VAL A 73 42.43 -3.53 -2.46
N GLU A 74 42.61 -3.03 -3.68
CA GLU A 74 43.23 -1.72 -3.91
C GLU A 74 42.49 -0.61 -3.14
N GLU A 75 43.24 0.35 -2.60
CA GLU A 75 42.70 1.40 -1.71
C GLU A 75 41.54 2.19 -2.34
N ARG A 76 41.58 2.43 -3.66
CA ARG A 76 40.49 3.12 -4.37
C ARG A 76 39.15 2.37 -4.28
N TRP A 77 39.16 1.04 -4.30
CA TRP A 77 37.95 0.22 -4.23
C TRP A 77 37.47 0.03 -2.80
N HIS A 78 38.41 -0.02 -1.85
CA HIS A 78 38.08 0.07 -0.42
C HIS A 78 37.37 1.41 -0.10
N ALA A 79 37.92 2.53 -0.57
CA ALA A 79 37.32 3.85 -0.42
C ALA A 79 35.96 3.99 -1.16
N SER A 80 35.87 3.48 -2.39
CA SER A 80 34.61 3.49 -3.15
C SER A 80 33.51 2.68 -2.48
N ASN A 81 33.82 1.49 -1.95
CA ASN A 81 32.88 0.69 -1.18
C ASN A 81 32.39 1.44 0.06
N LYS A 82 33.30 2.07 0.82
CA LYS A 82 32.91 2.90 1.97
C LYS A 82 32.00 4.06 1.56
N ALA A 83 32.29 4.74 0.45
CA ALA A 83 31.45 5.80 -0.09
C ALA A 83 30.07 5.26 -0.52
N GLY A 84 30.00 4.05 -1.07
CA GLY A 84 28.75 3.38 -1.41
C GLY A 84 27.89 3.10 -0.17
N ILE A 85 28.49 2.66 0.93
CA ILE A 85 27.79 2.45 2.21
C ILE A 85 27.22 3.78 2.73
N GLN A 86 28.03 4.85 2.70
CA GLN A 86 27.58 6.18 3.12
C GLN A 86 26.45 6.73 2.26
N ALA A 87 26.53 6.55 0.93
CA ALA A 87 25.46 6.91 0.01
C ALA A 87 24.18 6.11 0.31
N LEU A 88 24.32 4.82 0.63
CA LEU A 88 23.18 3.97 0.97
C LEU A 88 22.50 4.38 2.27
N ASP A 89 23.28 4.71 3.30
CA ASP A 89 22.77 5.20 4.59
C ASP A 89 22.12 6.58 4.46
N ALA A 90 22.58 7.40 3.50
CA ALA A 90 21.98 8.68 3.15
C ALA A 90 20.72 8.56 2.25
N GLY A 91 20.36 7.34 1.80
CA GLY A 91 19.24 7.12 0.88
C GLY A 91 19.52 7.50 -0.58
N GLU A 92 20.78 7.77 -0.94
CA GLU A 92 21.24 8.06 -2.31
C GLU A 92 21.40 6.74 -3.11
N TYR A 93 20.30 6.00 -3.27
CA TYR A 93 20.34 4.63 -3.79
C TYR A 93 20.99 4.49 -5.16
N ASP A 94 20.72 5.41 -6.10
CA ASP A 94 21.28 5.34 -7.46
C ASP A 94 22.81 5.52 -7.44
N ARG A 95 23.31 6.41 -6.58
CA ARG A 95 24.75 6.61 -6.37
C ARG A 95 25.39 5.41 -5.69
N ALA A 96 24.73 4.86 -4.67
CA ALA A 96 25.22 3.67 -3.97
C ALA A 96 25.34 2.46 -4.92
N VAL A 97 24.31 2.23 -5.75
CA VAL A 97 24.32 1.18 -6.78
C VAL A 97 25.50 1.38 -7.72
N GLN A 98 25.70 2.59 -8.28
CA GLN A 98 26.82 2.85 -9.20
C GLN A 98 28.18 2.57 -8.55
N LEU A 99 28.41 3.04 -7.31
CA LEU A 99 29.67 2.83 -6.60
C LEU A 99 29.95 1.33 -6.37
N PHE A 100 28.93 0.55 -6.03
CA PHE A 100 29.08 -0.88 -5.85
C PHE A 100 29.21 -1.64 -7.17
N GLU A 101 28.56 -1.19 -8.25
CA GLU A 101 28.78 -1.72 -9.60
C GLU A 101 30.23 -1.55 -10.04
N ASP A 102 30.82 -0.36 -9.83
CA ASP A 102 32.21 -0.09 -10.17
C ASP A 102 33.17 -0.98 -9.36
N CYS A 103 32.92 -1.14 -8.06
CA CYS A 103 33.71 -2.03 -7.19
C CYS A 103 33.64 -3.48 -7.68
N ARG A 104 32.44 -3.94 -8.04
CA ARG A 104 32.18 -5.30 -8.50
C ARG A 104 32.80 -5.56 -9.86
N ALA A 105 32.71 -4.61 -10.79
CA ALA A 105 33.32 -4.69 -12.11
C ALA A 105 34.85 -4.81 -12.02
N ALA A 106 35.46 -4.08 -11.08
CA ALA A 106 36.89 -4.14 -10.85
C ALA A 106 37.35 -5.39 -10.08
N ASN A 107 36.51 -5.96 -9.21
CA ASN A 107 36.85 -7.15 -8.42
C ASN A 107 35.71 -8.19 -8.47
N PRO A 108 35.56 -8.93 -9.59
CA PRO A 108 34.44 -9.85 -9.82
C PRO A 108 34.44 -11.13 -8.97
N ASP A 109 35.42 -11.34 -8.11
CA ASP A 109 35.43 -12.48 -7.18
C ASP A 109 35.21 -12.07 -5.72
N GLU A 110 35.17 -10.76 -5.43
CA GLU A 110 34.95 -10.27 -4.07
C GLU A 110 33.46 -10.32 -3.70
N LYS A 111 33.14 -11.21 -2.76
CA LYS A 111 31.77 -11.48 -2.29
C LYS A 111 31.15 -10.27 -1.59
N VAL A 112 31.92 -9.49 -0.84
CA VAL A 112 31.40 -8.31 -0.13
C VAL A 112 30.80 -7.29 -1.12
N PHE A 113 31.43 -7.10 -2.28
CA PHE A 113 30.90 -6.18 -3.29
C PHE A 113 29.61 -6.70 -3.93
N ALA A 114 29.49 -8.01 -4.16
CA ALA A 114 28.24 -8.60 -4.62
C ALA A 114 27.11 -8.43 -3.59
N GLN A 115 27.41 -8.66 -2.31
CA GLN A 115 26.44 -8.53 -1.21
C GLN A 115 26.00 -7.07 -0.99
N ASN A 116 26.93 -6.11 -1.03
CA ASN A 116 26.61 -4.69 -0.90
C ASN A 116 25.80 -4.17 -2.10
N LEU A 117 26.13 -4.61 -3.32
CA LEU A 117 25.35 -4.27 -4.51
C LEU A 117 23.94 -4.86 -4.44
N ALA A 118 23.80 -6.13 -4.02
CA ALA A 118 22.50 -6.77 -3.83
C ALA A 118 21.64 -6.01 -2.81
N GLU A 119 22.23 -5.60 -1.69
CA GLU A 119 21.56 -4.77 -0.67
C GLU A 119 21.13 -3.42 -1.24
N ALA A 120 22.01 -2.72 -1.98
CA ALA A 120 21.69 -1.44 -2.59
C ALA A 120 20.54 -1.55 -3.60
N LEU A 121 20.56 -2.58 -4.44
CA LEU A 121 19.48 -2.86 -5.41
C LEU A 121 18.16 -3.19 -4.70
N ALA A 122 18.17 -3.95 -3.61
CA ALA A 122 16.96 -4.27 -2.84
C ALA A 122 16.33 -3.03 -2.19
N ARG A 123 17.15 -2.12 -1.63
CA ARG A 123 16.67 -0.84 -1.08
C ARG A 123 16.18 0.10 -2.18
N ALA A 124 16.89 0.17 -3.30
CA ALA A 124 16.47 0.93 -4.48
C ALA A 124 15.11 0.43 -5.00
N ALA A 125 14.94 -0.89 -5.13
CA ALA A 125 13.66 -1.49 -5.52
C ALA A 125 12.52 -1.12 -4.57
N SER A 126 12.79 -1.07 -3.26
CA SER A 126 11.79 -0.63 -2.27
C SER A 126 11.38 0.83 -2.47
N ARG A 127 12.32 1.73 -2.83
CA ARG A 127 11.99 3.12 -3.22
C ARG A 127 11.11 3.16 -4.46
N GLU A 128 11.43 2.37 -5.49
CA GLU A 128 10.63 2.32 -6.72
C GLU A 128 9.20 1.84 -6.46
N LEU A 129 9.02 0.83 -5.61
CA LEU A 129 7.69 0.36 -5.22
C LEU A 129 6.88 1.45 -4.50
N ASP A 130 7.52 2.24 -3.64
CA ASP A 130 6.88 3.38 -2.96
C ASP A 130 6.47 4.51 -3.90
N ALA A 131 7.17 4.66 -5.04
CA ALA A 131 6.81 5.63 -6.06
C ALA A 131 5.48 5.28 -6.72
N GLY A 132 5.18 3.98 -6.87
CA GLY A 132 3.84 3.50 -7.23
C GLY A 132 3.48 3.58 -8.72
N SER A 133 4.39 3.98 -9.63
CA SER A 133 4.13 3.95 -11.09
C SER A 133 4.31 2.55 -11.68
N ALA A 134 3.74 2.31 -12.87
CA ALA A 134 3.93 1.05 -13.58
C ALA A 134 5.39 0.79 -13.94
N GLU A 135 6.10 1.83 -14.40
CA GLU A 135 7.51 1.80 -14.75
C GLU A 135 8.37 1.52 -13.51
N ALA A 136 8.04 2.16 -12.38
CA ALA A 136 8.76 1.96 -11.12
C ALA A 136 8.57 0.52 -10.59
N ARG A 137 7.37 -0.05 -10.69
CA ARG A 137 7.12 -1.47 -10.35
C ARG A 137 7.94 -2.42 -11.22
N GLN A 138 8.04 -2.17 -12.52
CA GLN A 138 8.88 -2.96 -13.43
C GLN A 138 10.37 -2.80 -13.10
N ALA A 139 10.82 -1.57 -12.85
CA ALA A 139 12.19 -1.30 -12.44
C ALA A 139 12.55 -2.00 -11.11
N ALA A 140 11.62 -2.04 -10.15
CA ALA A 140 11.79 -2.75 -8.88
C ALA A 140 11.98 -4.26 -9.09
N LEU A 141 11.17 -4.89 -9.94
CA LEU A 141 11.30 -6.31 -10.29
C LEU A 141 12.68 -6.62 -10.90
N LEU A 142 13.13 -5.81 -11.86
CA LEU A 142 14.45 -5.98 -12.47
C LEU A 142 15.58 -5.86 -11.44
N LYS A 143 15.50 -4.85 -10.54
CA LYS A 143 16.46 -4.66 -9.46
C LYS A 143 16.47 -5.84 -8.47
N LEU A 144 15.29 -6.35 -8.07
CA LEU A 144 15.19 -7.49 -7.16
C LEU A 144 15.71 -8.80 -7.78
N ARG A 145 15.39 -9.07 -9.05
CA ARG A 145 15.96 -10.21 -9.78
C ARG A 145 17.47 -10.14 -9.81
N ARG A 146 18.02 -8.97 -10.14
CA ARG A 146 19.47 -8.77 -10.15
C ARG A 146 20.09 -8.92 -8.77
N ALA A 147 19.44 -8.39 -7.73
CA ALA A 147 19.90 -8.55 -6.35
C ALA A 147 19.93 -10.03 -5.93
N HIS A 148 18.91 -10.80 -6.30
CA HIS A 148 18.84 -12.23 -6.01
C HIS A 148 19.93 -13.04 -6.76
N GLU A 149 20.21 -12.70 -8.02
CA GLU A 149 21.32 -13.31 -8.77
C GLU A 149 22.70 -13.07 -8.11
N LEU A 150 22.89 -11.87 -7.54
CA LEU A 150 24.15 -11.47 -6.92
C LEU A 150 24.37 -12.11 -5.54
N ALA A 151 23.29 -12.35 -4.80
CA ALA A 151 23.32 -12.92 -3.45
C ALA A 151 22.18 -13.95 -3.26
N PRO A 152 22.25 -15.13 -3.90
CA PRO A 152 21.20 -16.13 -3.85
C PRO A 152 20.96 -16.71 -2.45
N GLU A 153 21.93 -16.59 -1.55
CA GLU A 153 21.82 -16.99 -0.15
C GLU A 153 20.95 -16.06 0.72
N ARG A 154 20.62 -14.85 0.21
CA ARG A 154 19.81 -13.85 0.92
C ARG A 154 18.32 -14.20 0.83
N ALA A 155 17.86 -14.98 1.81
CA ALA A 155 16.46 -15.40 1.92
C ALA A 155 15.47 -14.21 1.98
N ASP A 156 15.90 -13.06 2.51
CA ASP A 156 15.12 -11.82 2.55
C ASP A 156 14.85 -11.23 1.16
N ILE A 157 15.88 -11.19 0.30
CA ILE A 157 15.73 -10.72 -1.09
C ILE A 157 14.89 -11.72 -1.88
N ALA A 158 15.11 -13.03 -1.70
CA ALA A 158 14.34 -14.07 -2.37
C ALA A 158 12.84 -13.98 -2.01
N ALA A 159 12.52 -13.83 -0.71
CA ALA A 159 11.16 -13.67 -0.25
C ALA A 159 10.51 -12.41 -0.82
N ARG A 160 11.22 -11.28 -0.83
CA ARG A 160 10.71 -10.02 -1.37
C ARG A 160 10.50 -10.09 -2.89
N LEU A 161 11.41 -10.72 -3.63
CA LEU A 161 11.25 -10.94 -5.07
C LEU A 161 10.00 -11.77 -5.36
N ALA A 162 9.87 -12.94 -4.71
CA ALA A 162 8.72 -13.82 -4.88
C ALA A 162 7.40 -13.10 -4.56
N GLN A 163 7.38 -12.26 -3.53
CA GLN A 163 6.22 -11.45 -3.19
C GLN A 163 5.85 -10.47 -4.31
N VAL A 164 6.81 -9.69 -4.81
CA VAL A 164 6.55 -8.67 -5.84
C VAL A 164 6.17 -9.32 -7.18
N GLU A 165 6.76 -10.47 -7.51
CA GLU A 165 6.39 -11.27 -8.68
C GLU A 165 4.95 -11.78 -8.56
N LYS A 166 4.56 -12.32 -7.40
CA LYS A 166 3.20 -12.80 -7.16
C LYS A 166 2.16 -11.67 -7.30
N LEU A 167 2.46 -10.49 -6.77
CA LEU A 167 1.60 -9.31 -6.94
C LEU A 167 1.48 -8.94 -8.42
N ALA A 168 2.59 -8.85 -9.14
CA ALA A 168 2.60 -8.50 -10.56
C ALA A 168 1.83 -9.51 -11.43
N GLU A 169 1.98 -10.81 -11.16
CA GLU A 169 1.24 -11.89 -11.82
C GLU A 169 -0.27 -11.78 -11.54
N SER A 170 -0.65 -11.56 -10.27
CA SER A 170 -2.06 -11.45 -9.88
C SER A 170 -2.79 -10.26 -10.48
N GLU A 171 -2.04 -9.22 -10.87
CA GLU A 171 -2.56 -7.99 -11.45
C GLU A 171 -2.51 -7.96 -12.98
N GLN A 172 -1.95 -9.00 -13.60
CA GLN A 172 -1.80 -9.05 -15.04
C GLN A 172 -3.16 -9.14 -15.73
N GLY A 173 -3.40 -8.25 -16.69
CA GLY A 173 -4.64 -8.26 -17.48
C GLY A 173 -5.87 -7.67 -16.79
N LEU A 174 -5.71 -7.07 -15.59
CA LEU A 174 -6.79 -6.31 -14.97
C LEU A 174 -7.22 -5.13 -15.85
N TRP A 175 -8.53 -4.90 -15.90
CA TRP A 175 -9.08 -3.68 -16.49
C TRP A 175 -8.64 -2.48 -15.65
N THR A 176 -8.34 -1.36 -16.30
CA THR A 176 -7.90 -0.14 -15.62
C THR A 176 -8.75 1.06 -16.04
N ASP A 177 -9.36 1.73 -15.06
CA ASP A 177 -9.98 3.04 -15.19
C ASP A 177 -9.14 4.09 -14.46
N THR A 178 -9.30 5.35 -14.83
CA THR A 178 -8.54 6.43 -14.20
C THR A 178 -9.41 7.63 -13.85
N SER A 179 -9.11 8.27 -12.73
CA SER A 179 -9.60 9.60 -12.34
C SER A 179 -8.42 10.55 -12.12
N GLU A 180 -8.65 11.82 -11.80
CA GLU A 180 -7.58 12.83 -11.67
C GLU A 180 -6.39 12.35 -10.82
N HIS A 181 -6.68 11.72 -9.67
CA HIS A 181 -5.68 11.32 -8.69
C HIS A 181 -5.49 9.81 -8.56
N PHE A 182 -6.36 8.99 -9.16
CA PHE A 182 -6.34 7.53 -8.99
C PHE A 182 -6.29 6.73 -10.29
N GLU A 183 -5.68 5.56 -10.20
CA GLU A 183 -5.72 4.49 -11.20
C GLU A 183 -6.40 3.28 -10.56
N LEU A 184 -7.61 2.95 -11.00
CA LEU A 184 -8.43 1.86 -10.45
C LEU A 184 -8.30 0.62 -11.33
N ALA A 185 -7.77 -0.47 -10.79
CA ALA A 185 -7.60 -1.75 -11.48
C ALA A 185 -8.47 -2.86 -10.86
N TYR A 186 -9.11 -3.67 -11.71
CA TYR A 186 -10.02 -4.73 -11.27
C TYR A 186 -10.26 -5.79 -12.36
N ASP A 187 -10.86 -6.92 -11.96
CA ASP A 187 -11.26 -8.01 -12.88
C ASP A 187 -12.39 -7.53 -13.80
N GLY A 188 -12.09 -7.35 -15.09
CA GLY A 188 -13.03 -6.84 -16.09
C GLY A 188 -14.20 -7.78 -16.41
N GLU A 189 -14.12 -9.06 -16.02
CA GLU A 189 -15.24 -9.99 -16.14
C GLU A 189 -16.34 -9.72 -15.11
N ARG A 190 -16.01 -9.00 -14.02
CA ARG A 190 -16.94 -8.59 -12.97
C ARG A 190 -17.74 -7.37 -13.37
N ARG A 191 -18.80 -7.61 -14.14
CA ARG A 191 -19.63 -6.54 -14.71
C ARG A 191 -20.19 -5.58 -13.65
N GLU A 192 -20.50 -6.07 -12.46
CA GLU A 192 -20.94 -5.25 -11.32
C GLU A 192 -19.92 -4.19 -10.89
N LEU A 193 -18.61 -4.43 -11.10
CA LEU A 193 -17.55 -3.45 -10.85
C LEU A 193 -17.47 -2.39 -11.94
N LEU A 194 -17.71 -2.74 -13.21
CA LEU A 194 -17.70 -1.79 -14.33
C LEU A 194 -18.68 -0.63 -14.11
N TRP A 195 -19.90 -0.92 -13.64
CA TRP A 195 -20.90 0.13 -13.35
C TRP A 195 -20.63 0.89 -12.04
N SER A 196 -19.84 0.29 -11.15
CA SER A 196 -19.49 0.89 -9.86
C SER A 196 -18.22 1.73 -9.92
N ALA A 197 -17.35 1.53 -10.92
CA ALA A 197 -16.06 2.20 -11.04
C ALA A 197 -16.15 3.73 -10.90
N ALA A 198 -17.16 4.36 -11.51
CA ALA A 198 -17.41 5.80 -11.37
C ALA A 198 -17.78 6.23 -9.95
N GLN A 199 -18.52 5.40 -9.20
CA GLN A 199 -18.84 5.67 -7.80
C GLN A 199 -17.59 5.52 -6.92
N ILE A 200 -16.79 4.47 -7.18
CA ILE A 200 -15.55 4.20 -6.44
C ILE A 200 -14.56 5.35 -6.63
N THR A 201 -14.34 5.78 -7.88
CA THR A 201 -13.46 6.91 -8.16
C THR A 201 -14.00 8.20 -7.55
N THR A 202 -15.32 8.45 -7.57
CA THR A 202 -15.92 9.61 -6.90
C THR A 202 -15.60 9.64 -5.39
N GLU A 203 -15.73 8.50 -4.70
CA GLU A 203 -15.43 8.41 -3.27
C GLU A 203 -13.93 8.58 -2.98
N LEU A 204 -13.06 8.00 -3.82
CA LEU A 204 -11.61 8.17 -3.73
C LEU A 204 -11.21 9.64 -3.93
N GLU A 205 -11.77 10.31 -4.94
CA GLU A 205 -11.53 11.73 -5.22
C GLU A 205 -12.02 12.62 -4.07
N ALA A 206 -13.20 12.33 -3.50
CA ALA A 206 -13.70 13.03 -2.33
C ALA A 206 -12.80 12.82 -1.10
N ALA A 207 -12.24 11.61 -0.92
CA ALA A 207 -11.27 11.34 0.13
C ALA A 207 -9.96 12.11 -0.12
N TYR A 208 -9.46 12.14 -1.34
CA TYR A 208 -8.24 12.86 -1.71
C TYR A 208 -8.35 14.36 -1.42
N GLN A 209 -9.46 15.00 -1.77
CA GLN A 209 -9.67 16.42 -1.51
C GLN A 209 -9.68 16.75 -0.01
N ASP A 210 -10.48 16.02 0.78
CA ASP A 210 -10.54 16.25 2.24
C ASP A 210 -9.21 15.93 2.94
N LEU A 211 -8.51 14.87 2.53
CA LEU A 211 -7.20 14.53 3.09
C LEU A 211 -6.13 15.53 2.65
N GLY A 212 -6.22 16.05 1.43
CA GLY A 212 -5.29 17.06 0.92
C GLY A 212 -5.36 18.37 1.70
N GLU A 213 -6.56 18.81 2.04
CA GLU A 213 -6.78 19.95 2.94
C GLU A 213 -6.21 19.69 4.34
N ARG A 214 -6.52 18.53 4.94
CA ARG A 214 -6.09 18.17 6.30
C ARG A 214 -4.58 18.06 6.44
N PHE A 215 -3.93 17.35 5.51
CA PHE A 215 -2.48 17.17 5.52
C PHE A 215 -1.74 18.38 4.94
N ALA A 216 -2.46 19.32 4.30
CA ALA A 216 -1.89 20.41 3.50
C ALA A 216 -0.87 19.89 2.47
N ARG A 217 -1.21 18.77 1.81
CA ARG A 217 -0.37 18.09 0.83
C ARG A 217 -1.21 17.51 -0.30
N TRP A 218 -0.63 17.49 -1.48
CA TRP A 218 -1.30 17.07 -2.71
C TRP A 218 -0.35 16.12 -3.45
N PRO A 219 -0.35 14.81 -3.12
CA PRO A 219 0.66 13.87 -3.61
C PRO A 219 0.89 13.94 -5.13
N VAL A 220 -0.18 13.88 -5.92
CA VAL A 220 -0.12 13.81 -7.39
C VAL A 220 0.31 15.16 -7.98
N GLU A 221 -0.23 16.27 -7.48
CA GLU A 221 0.14 17.62 -7.90
C GLU A 221 1.58 17.98 -7.54
N ASN A 222 2.13 17.34 -6.49
CA ASN A 222 3.54 17.41 -6.14
C ASN A 222 4.45 16.49 -6.99
N GLY A 223 3.91 15.90 -8.06
CA GLY A 223 4.67 15.11 -9.04
C GLY A 223 4.69 13.61 -8.78
N ARG A 224 3.89 13.09 -7.83
CA ARG A 224 3.69 11.63 -7.73
C ARG A 224 2.78 11.14 -8.87
N PRO A 225 2.93 9.88 -9.29
CA PRO A 225 1.92 9.25 -10.14
C PRO A 225 0.59 9.13 -9.40
N ARG A 226 -0.47 8.83 -10.15
CA ARG A 226 -1.79 8.51 -9.60
C ARG A 226 -1.69 7.37 -8.58
N ILE A 227 -2.45 7.48 -7.51
CA ILE A 227 -2.53 6.44 -6.48
C ILE A 227 -3.24 5.24 -7.09
N ARG A 228 -2.53 4.12 -7.21
CA ARG A 228 -3.09 2.89 -7.74
C ARG A 228 -3.98 2.22 -6.69
N VAL A 229 -5.15 1.78 -7.11
CA VAL A 229 -6.13 1.04 -6.32
C VAL A 229 -6.43 -0.26 -7.05
N VAL A 230 -6.27 -1.40 -6.40
CA VAL A 230 -6.51 -2.72 -6.99
C VAL A 230 -7.59 -3.44 -6.19
N LEU A 231 -8.69 -3.78 -6.87
CA LEU A 231 -9.78 -4.53 -6.28
C LEU A 231 -9.61 -6.02 -6.57
N TYR A 232 -9.55 -6.80 -5.50
CA TYR A 232 -9.38 -8.25 -5.56
C TYR A 232 -10.68 -8.96 -5.17
N ARG A 233 -10.85 -10.21 -5.62
CA ARG A 233 -11.69 -11.17 -4.88
C ARG A 233 -10.97 -11.56 -3.59
N ARG A 234 -11.68 -11.94 -2.53
CA ARG A 234 -11.09 -12.28 -1.22
C ARG A 234 -10.03 -13.38 -1.34
N ALA A 235 -10.32 -14.43 -2.11
CA ALA A 235 -9.35 -15.51 -2.36
C ALA A 235 -8.09 -15.00 -3.09
N GLY A 236 -8.27 -14.20 -4.15
CA GLY A 236 -7.16 -13.60 -4.89
C GLY A 236 -6.32 -12.64 -4.04
N PHE A 237 -6.94 -11.89 -3.12
CA PHE A 237 -6.25 -11.02 -2.18
C PHE A 237 -5.36 -11.82 -1.22
N LEU A 238 -5.91 -12.88 -0.62
CA LEU A 238 -5.17 -13.78 0.26
C LEU A 238 -4.00 -14.43 -0.48
N ASP A 239 -4.25 -14.91 -1.70
CA ASP A 239 -3.21 -15.50 -2.52
C ASP A 239 -2.12 -14.46 -2.83
N ALA A 240 -2.47 -13.29 -3.35
CA ALA A 240 -1.51 -12.27 -3.77
C ALA A 240 -0.69 -11.69 -2.60
N THR A 241 -1.33 -11.40 -1.48
CA THR A 241 -0.71 -10.65 -0.35
C THR A 241 -0.27 -11.54 0.80
N GLY A 242 -0.81 -12.76 0.91
CA GLY A 242 -0.65 -13.63 2.07
C GLY A 242 -1.38 -13.14 3.34
N ILE A 243 -2.07 -12.00 3.26
CA ILE A 243 -2.80 -11.42 4.39
C ILE A 243 -4.18 -12.09 4.47
N GLY A 244 -4.52 -12.56 5.67
CA GLY A 244 -5.77 -13.27 5.96
C GLY A 244 -7.04 -12.45 5.72
N HIS A 245 -8.19 -13.12 5.81
CA HIS A 245 -9.52 -12.51 5.65
C HIS A 245 -9.84 -11.37 6.64
N TRP A 246 -9.02 -11.18 7.67
CA TRP A 246 -9.18 -10.17 8.70
C TRP A 246 -8.74 -8.77 8.25
N ALA A 247 -7.92 -8.66 7.20
CA ALA A 247 -7.54 -7.36 6.65
C ALA A 247 -8.67 -6.81 5.77
N GLY A 248 -9.13 -5.61 6.12
CA GLY A 248 -10.12 -4.88 5.31
C GLY A 248 -9.51 -4.35 4.01
N GLY A 249 -8.22 -4.01 4.04
CA GLY A 249 -7.45 -3.49 2.91
C GLY A 249 -5.97 -3.48 3.26
N LEU A 250 -5.17 -2.92 2.35
CA LEU A 250 -3.74 -2.78 2.49
C LEU A 250 -3.22 -1.63 1.63
N TYR A 251 -2.28 -0.87 2.17
CA TYR A 251 -1.46 0.07 1.43
C TYR A 251 0.02 -0.34 1.46
N ASP A 252 0.59 -0.63 0.29
CA ASP A 252 2.01 -0.99 0.10
C ASP A 252 2.73 -0.10 -0.91
N GLY A 253 2.21 1.11 -1.14
CA GLY A 253 2.45 1.93 -2.32
C GLY A 253 1.32 1.81 -3.35
N THR A 254 0.57 0.71 -3.29
CA THR A 254 -0.71 0.50 -3.95
C THR A 254 -1.79 0.23 -2.90
N ILE A 255 -2.98 0.80 -3.09
CA ILE A 255 -4.16 0.46 -2.27
C ILE A 255 -4.72 -0.86 -2.80
N ARG A 256 -4.92 -1.85 -1.94
CA ARG A 256 -5.40 -3.19 -2.31
C ARG A 256 -6.57 -3.54 -1.43
N VAL A 257 -7.73 -3.79 -2.04
CA VAL A 257 -8.96 -4.03 -1.28
C VAL A 257 -9.65 -5.31 -1.77
N PRO A 258 -9.89 -6.30 -0.88
CA PRO A 258 -10.74 -7.43 -1.19
C PRO A 258 -12.22 -7.02 -1.21
N VAL A 259 -12.93 -7.36 -2.28
CA VAL A 259 -14.34 -7.05 -2.50
C VAL A 259 -15.04 -8.26 -3.08
N GLU A 260 -16.08 -8.77 -2.42
CA GLU A 260 -16.96 -9.81 -3.02
C GLU A 260 -18.25 -9.18 -3.55
N GLU A 261 -18.97 -8.41 -2.74
CA GLU A 261 -20.29 -7.87 -3.10
C GLU A 261 -20.43 -6.39 -2.74
N LEU A 262 -19.99 -5.49 -3.62
CA LEU A 262 -20.06 -4.03 -3.41
C LEU A 262 -21.44 -3.53 -2.97
N GLY A 263 -22.52 -4.07 -3.55
CA GLY A 263 -23.88 -3.62 -3.27
C GLY A 263 -24.31 -3.85 -1.82
N ARG A 264 -23.79 -4.89 -1.14
CA ARG A 264 -24.11 -5.20 0.26
C ARG A 264 -23.13 -4.58 1.24
N GLU A 265 -21.89 -4.34 0.82
CA GLU A 265 -20.79 -3.88 1.66
C GLU A 265 -20.45 -2.39 1.48
N LYS A 266 -21.23 -1.62 0.69
CA LYS A 266 -20.89 -0.26 0.24
C LYS A 266 -20.30 0.65 1.32
N ARG A 267 -20.99 0.86 2.45
CA ARG A 267 -20.52 1.76 3.52
C ARG A 267 -19.19 1.30 4.14
N GLU A 268 -19.03 0.00 4.29
CA GLU A 268 -17.82 -0.59 4.86
C GLU A 268 -16.66 -0.52 3.86
N PHE A 269 -16.95 -0.75 2.59
CA PHE A 269 -15.98 -0.60 1.51
C PHE A 269 -15.51 0.86 1.35
N GLU A 270 -16.41 1.84 1.39
CA GLU A 270 -16.05 3.27 1.37
C GLU A 270 -15.16 3.65 2.54
N ARG A 271 -15.48 3.15 3.75
CA ARG A 271 -14.65 3.32 4.94
C ARG A 271 -13.26 2.75 4.74
N VAL A 272 -13.14 1.52 4.24
CA VAL A 272 -11.86 0.86 3.96
C VAL A 272 -11.07 1.63 2.91
N LEU A 273 -11.67 2.03 1.78
CA LEU A 273 -10.96 2.82 0.76
C LEU A 273 -10.39 4.10 1.35
N ARG A 274 -11.17 4.78 2.18
CA ARG A 274 -10.73 5.99 2.87
C ARG A 274 -9.61 5.70 3.86
N HIS A 275 -9.71 4.62 4.64
CA HIS A 275 -8.65 4.15 5.54
C HIS A 275 -7.33 3.94 4.79
N GLU A 276 -7.34 3.19 3.69
CA GLU A 276 -6.13 2.94 2.90
C GLU A 276 -5.62 4.21 2.21
N THR A 277 -6.50 5.15 1.84
CA THR A 277 -6.10 6.44 1.30
C THR A 277 -5.38 7.29 2.37
N VAL A 278 -5.78 7.20 3.64
CA VAL A 278 -5.06 7.88 4.74
C VAL A 278 -3.62 7.40 4.81
N HIS A 279 -3.36 6.10 4.66
CA HIS A 279 -1.99 5.58 4.63
C HIS A 279 -1.16 6.18 3.49
N ALA A 280 -1.75 6.40 2.31
CA ALA A 280 -1.06 7.08 1.21
C ALA A 280 -0.66 8.52 1.57
N PHE A 281 -1.54 9.27 2.24
CA PHE A 281 -1.25 10.63 2.71
C PHE A 281 -0.24 10.66 3.86
N VAL A 282 -0.31 9.70 4.79
CA VAL A 282 0.66 9.55 5.87
C VAL A 282 2.05 9.23 5.31
N ALA A 283 2.14 8.30 4.34
CA ALA A 283 3.38 7.96 3.67
C ALA A 283 3.96 9.14 2.88
N GLU A 284 3.12 9.95 2.24
CA GLU A 284 3.57 11.20 1.62
C GLU A 284 4.03 12.22 2.67
N ALA A 285 3.29 12.41 3.76
CA ALA A 285 3.62 13.46 4.72
C ALA A 285 4.82 13.13 5.60
N GLY A 286 4.97 11.87 6.03
CA GLY A 286 5.94 11.43 7.03
C GLY A 286 6.91 10.34 6.59
N GLY A 287 6.71 9.74 5.41
CA GLY A 287 7.55 8.65 4.91
C GLY A 287 7.46 7.37 5.76
N ARG A 288 8.46 6.50 5.61
CA ARG A 288 8.54 5.21 6.34
C ARG A 288 8.86 5.36 7.84
N GLY A 289 9.16 6.57 8.30
CA GLY A 289 9.50 6.85 9.70
C GLY A 289 8.28 7.00 10.63
N VAL A 290 7.06 7.04 10.07
CA VAL A 290 5.84 7.17 10.88
C VAL A 290 5.60 5.87 11.66
N PRO A 291 5.47 5.93 13.00
CA PRO A 291 5.26 4.73 13.80
C PRO A 291 3.87 4.12 13.59
N GLY A 292 3.77 2.81 13.88
CA GLY A 292 2.54 2.03 13.73
C GLY A 292 1.32 2.69 14.36
N TRP A 293 1.41 3.13 15.62
CA TRP A 293 0.26 3.75 16.31
C TRP A 293 -0.23 5.04 15.66
N LEU A 294 0.65 5.86 15.12
CA LEU A 294 0.25 7.12 14.51
C LEU A 294 -0.35 6.86 13.14
N ASN A 295 0.23 5.93 12.37
CA ASN A 295 -0.27 5.51 11.07
C ASN A 295 -1.68 4.88 11.18
N GLU A 296 -1.83 3.83 12.01
CA GLU A 296 -3.09 3.10 12.20
C GLU A 296 -4.12 3.92 12.99
N GLY A 297 -3.67 4.71 13.96
CA GLY A 297 -4.54 5.58 14.75
C GLY A 297 -5.17 6.69 13.89
N LEU A 298 -4.39 7.35 13.02
CA LEU A 298 -4.91 8.34 12.08
C LEU A 298 -5.84 7.72 11.04
N ALA A 299 -5.49 6.55 10.49
CA ALA A 299 -6.35 5.86 9.54
C ALA A 299 -7.72 5.54 10.15
N GLN A 300 -7.77 4.98 11.37
CA GLN A 300 -9.01 4.73 12.10
C GLN A 300 -9.76 6.00 12.51
N TRP A 301 -9.05 7.10 12.79
CA TRP A 301 -9.67 8.36 13.16
C TRP A 301 -10.30 9.06 11.95
N LEU A 302 -9.64 9.02 10.79
CA LEU A 302 -10.04 9.70 9.56
C LEU A 302 -10.97 8.90 8.66
N GLU A 303 -11.04 7.57 8.78
CA GLU A 303 -11.94 6.71 7.96
C GLU A 303 -13.43 7.08 8.13
N ARG A 304 -13.80 7.72 9.25
CA ARG A 304 -15.15 8.24 9.51
C ARG A 304 -15.21 9.74 9.23
N ARG A 305 -16.01 10.12 8.23
CA ARG A 305 -16.28 11.53 7.89
C ARG A 305 -17.19 12.21 8.92
N ASP A 306 -18.20 11.48 9.40
CA ASP A 306 -19.14 11.97 10.40
C ASP A 306 -18.52 11.97 11.81
N ALA A 307 -18.57 13.12 12.49
CA ALA A 307 -17.99 13.28 13.81
C ALA A 307 -18.67 12.38 14.85
N ALA A 308 -20.00 12.16 14.75
CA ALA A 308 -20.71 11.30 15.68
C ALA A 308 -20.39 9.81 15.46
N GLU A 309 -20.19 9.35 14.22
CA GLU A 309 -19.66 8.02 13.92
C GLU A 309 -18.25 7.82 14.48
N ARG A 310 -17.38 8.83 14.32
CA ARG A 310 -16.03 8.81 14.88
C ARG A 310 -16.07 8.71 16.40
N GLU A 311 -16.87 9.54 17.06
CA GLU A 311 -17.02 9.53 18.53
C GLU A 311 -17.54 8.17 19.02
N ARG A 312 -18.52 7.56 18.33
CA ARG A 312 -19.00 6.21 18.66
C ARG A 312 -17.90 5.16 18.56
N THR A 313 -17.07 5.23 17.52
CA THR A 313 -15.97 4.29 17.29
C THR A 313 -14.88 4.44 18.35
N VAL A 314 -14.47 5.68 18.64
CA VAL A 314 -13.53 5.98 19.74
C VAL A 314 -14.08 5.53 21.09
N GLY A 315 -15.37 5.77 21.36
CA GLY A 315 -16.02 5.34 22.59
C GLY A 315 -16.02 3.82 22.73
N ALA A 316 -16.18 3.07 21.63
CA ALA A 316 -16.04 1.62 21.63
C ALA A 316 -14.61 1.19 21.94
N ALA A 317 -13.60 1.82 21.34
CA ALA A 317 -12.19 1.56 21.61
C ALA A 317 -11.85 1.77 23.09
N ARG A 318 -12.25 2.92 23.65
CA ARG A 318 -12.05 3.24 25.07
C ARG A 318 -12.72 2.23 26.01
N ARG A 319 -13.91 1.73 25.67
CA ARG A 319 -14.57 0.66 26.44
C ARG A 319 -13.78 -0.66 26.41
N VAL A 320 -13.18 -1.01 25.27
CA VAL A 320 -12.35 -2.22 25.15
C VAL A 320 -11.06 -2.11 25.97
N LEU A 321 -10.51 -0.90 26.10
CA LEU A 321 -9.29 -0.62 26.86
C LEU A 321 -9.53 -0.45 28.37
N LYS A 322 -10.78 -0.21 28.79
CA LYS A 322 -11.10 0.05 30.19
C LYS A 322 -10.58 -1.06 31.12
N GLY A 323 -9.79 -0.67 32.12
CA GLY A 323 -9.17 -1.59 33.09
C GLY A 323 -8.12 -2.55 32.51
N LYS A 324 -7.64 -2.33 31.28
CA LYS A 324 -6.56 -3.12 30.67
C LYS A 324 -5.22 -2.40 30.77
N ALA A 325 -4.14 -3.17 30.88
CA ALA A 325 -2.79 -2.61 30.79
C ALA A 325 -2.50 -2.10 29.37
N PHE A 326 -1.94 -0.90 29.29
CA PHE A 326 -1.57 -0.27 28.03
C PHE A 326 -0.23 -0.79 27.53
N LEU A 327 -0.10 -0.89 26.21
CA LEU A 327 1.16 -1.15 25.54
C LEU A 327 2.07 0.08 25.63
N PRO A 328 3.37 -0.07 25.93
CA PRO A 328 4.30 1.06 25.90
C PRO A 328 4.48 1.58 24.45
N LEU A 329 4.83 2.86 24.32
CA LEU A 329 5.03 3.49 23.00
C LEU A 329 6.04 2.74 22.12
N THR A 330 7.10 2.18 22.71
CA THR A 330 8.13 1.40 22.00
C THR A 330 7.59 0.12 21.35
N GLU A 331 6.50 -0.45 21.88
CA GLU A 331 5.82 -1.58 21.25
C GLU A 331 4.85 -1.13 20.15
N LEU A 332 4.29 0.06 20.33
CA LEU A 332 3.37 0.73 19.41
C LEU A 332 4.07 1.41 18.23
N GLU A 333 5.39 1.61 18.30
CA GLU A 333 6.20 2.16 17.22
C GLU A 333 6.35 1.20 16.04
N LYS A 334 6.35 -0.10 16.32
CA LYS A 334 6.54 -1.15 15.30
C LYS A 334 5.28 -1.32 14.46
N SER A 335 5.46 -1.84 13.24
CA SER A 335 4.33 -2.27 12.42
C SER A 335 3.53 -3.35 13.15
N PHE A 336 2.21 -3.20 13.22
CA PHE A 336 1.34 -4.17 13.91
C PHE A 336 1.33 -5.54 13.21
N ALA A 337 1.67 -5.60 11.92
CA ALA A 337 1.88 -6.84 11.19
C ALA A 337 3.03 -7.70 11.73
N SER A 338 3.94 -7.13 12.52
CA SER A 338 5.04 -7.87 13.17
C SER A 338 4.63 -8.55 14.48
N LEU A 339 3.46 -8.22 15.03
CA LEU A 339 2.94 -8.84 16.24
C LEU A 339 2.32 -10.20 15.90
N LYS A 340 2.51 -11.21 16.77
CA LYS A 340 1.99 -12.57 16.58
C LYS A 340 0.78 -12.90 17.46
N ASP A 341 0.42 -12.00 18.37
CA ASP A 341 -0.64 -12.17 19.37
C ASP A 341 -1.85 -11.33 18.97
N GLU A 342 -2.94 -11.98 18.59
CA GLU A 342 -4.19 -11.35 18.11
C GLU A 342 -4.81 -10.41 19.16
N GLU A 343 -4.80 -10.79 20.43
CA GLU A 343 -5.35 -9.94 21.49
C GLU A 343 -4.51 -8.67 21.61
N LYS A 344 -3.18 -8.84 21.56
CA LYS A 344 -2.25 -7.72 21.61
C LYS A 344 -2.38 -6.80 20.40
N ILE A 345 -2.55 -7.35 19.19
CA ILE A 345 -2.81 -6.59 17.96
C ILE A 345 -4.10 -5.79 18.12
N GLY A 346 -5.20 -6.45 18.53
CA GLY A 346 -6.47 -5.79 18.75
C GLY A 346 -6.36 -4.62 19.73
N ARG A 347 -5.66 -4.83 20.87
CA ARG A 347 -5.38 -3.76 21.84
C ARG A 347 -4.53 -2.64 21.24
N ALA A 348 -3.52 -2.94 20.43
CA ALA A 348 -2.69 -1.93 19.77
C ALA A 348 -3.52 -1.01 18.86
N TYR A 349 -4.40 -1.57 18.04
CA TYR A 349 -5.33 -0.79 17.21
C TYR A 349 -6.25 0.10 18.05
N GLN A 350 -6.90 -0.44 19.08
CA GLN A 350 -7.80 0.33 19.95
C GLN A 350 -7.05 1.44 20.71
N GLN A 351 -5.86 1.13 21.24
CA GLN A 351 -5.03 2.10 21.97
C GLN A 351 -4.52 3.21 21.06
N SER A 352 -4.21 2.89 19.79
CA SER A 352 -3.75 3.86 18.80
C SER A 352 -4.85 4.85 18.43
N LEU A 353 -6.07 4.36 18.18
CA LEU A 353 -7.23 5.22 17.95
C LEU A 353 -7.52 6.11 19.18
N ALA A 354 -7.51 5.52 20.38
CA ALA A 354 -7.76 6.27 21.61
C ALA A 354 -6.68 7.32 21.89
N LEU A 355 -5.41 7.03 21.60
CA LEU A 355 -4.30 7.96 21.79
C LEU A 355 -4.36 9.12 20.78
N VAL A 356 -4.60 8.84 19.50
CA VAL A 356 -4.76 9.89 18.48
C VAL A 356 -5.92 10.82 18.83
N ASP A 357 -7.06 10.25 19.22
CA ASP A 357 -8.22 11.02 19.67
C ASP A 357 -7.93 11.82 20.96
N HIS A 358 -7.22 11.24 21.93
CA HIS A 358 -6.84 11.96 23.15
C HIS A 358 -5.86 13.11 22.85
N ILE A 359 -4.93 12.94 21.91
CA ILE A 359 -4.04 14.01 21.46
C ILE A 359 -4.86 15.12 20.78
N GLU A 360 -5.78 14.76 19.89
CA GLU A 360 -6.62 15.74 19.21
C GLU A 360 -7.44 16.57 20.19
N ARG A 361 -8.14 15.93 21.14
CA ARG A 361 -9.01 16.63 22.11
C ARG A 361 -8.27 17.56 23.05
N ASN A 362 -7.04 17.23 23.42
CA ASN A 362 -6.28 17.96 24.44
C ASN A 362 -5.26 18.94 23.85
N PHE A 363 -4.78 18.70 22.63
CA PHE A 363 -3.69 19.46 22.02
C PHE A 363 -3.99 19.97 20.60
N GLY A 364 -5.13 19.56 20.02
CA GLY A 364 -5.63 20.01 18.72
C GLY A 364 -5.21 19.12 17.55
N GLU A 365 -6.08 19.04 16.55
CA GLU A 365 -5.92 18.19 15.35
C GLU A 365 -4.60 18.46 14.60
N ARG A 366 -4.20 19.74 14.49
CA ARG A 366 -3.01 20.13 13.70
C ARG A 366 -1.73 19.45 14.18
N LEU A 367 -1.61 19.19 15.49
CA LEU A 367 -0.44 18.56 16.08
C LEU A 367 -0.23 17.17 15.49
N LEU A 368 -1.28 16.39 15.25
CA LEU A 368 -1.18 15.04 14.67
C LEU A 368 -0.46 15.06 13.32
N TYR A 369 -0.83 15.99 12.44
CA TYR A 369 -0.19 16.13 11.13
C TYR A 369 1.26 16.65 11.23
N GLU A 370 1.58 17.43 12.26
CA GLU A 370 2.96 17.86 12.54
C GLU A 370 3.83 16.70 13.05
N LEU A 371 3.27 15.79 13.86
CA LEU A 371 3.95 14.55 14.26
C LEU A 371 4.32 13.73 13.03
N VAL A 372 3.37 13.56 12.10
CA VAL A 372 3.62 12.87 10.83
C VAL A 372 4.69 13.59 10.03
N ALA A 373 4.57 14.90 9.81
CA ALA A 373 5.54 15.67 9.04
C ALA A 373 6.95 15.64 9.64
N GLY A 374 7.09 15.66 10.96
CA GLY A 374 8.37 15.54 11.65
C GLY A 374 9.10 14.22 11.36
N CYS A 375 8.35 13.13 11.13
CA CYS A 375 8.94 11.83 10.77
C CYS A 375 9.70 11.89 9.43
N ARG A 376 9.24 12.72 8.48
CA ARG A 376 9.92 12.91 7.19
C ARG A 376 11.31 13.53 7.34
N GLU A 377 11.52 14.28 8.40
CA GLU A 377 12.81 14.90 8.76
C GLU A 377 13.65 14.01 9.69
N GLY A 378 13.24 12.75 9.92
CA GLY A 378 13.91 11.82 10.82
C GLY A 378 13.67 12.11 12.31
N ARG A 379 12.71 12.98 12.65
CA ARG A 379 12.35 13.27 14.06
C ARG A 379 11.32 12.25 14.55
N ALA A 380 11.56 11.65 15.70
CA ALA A 380 10.56 10.82 16.37
C ALA A 380 9.32 11.65 16.77
N PRO A 381 8.11 11.07 16.74
CA PRO A 381 6.90 11.78 17.18
C PRO A 381 6.97 12.29 18.62
N SER A 382 7.63 11.57 19.53
CA SER A 382 7.85 12.02 20.91
C SER A 382 8.60 13.35 20.96
N ALA A 383 9.67 13.50 20.18
CA ALA A 383 10.46 14.74 20.11
C ALA A 383 9.66 15.90 19.51
N THR A 384 8.89 15.65 18.45
CA THR A 384 8.01 16.67 17.86
C THR A 384 6.90 17.08 18.83
N PHE A 385 6.28 16.11 19.51
CA PHE A 385 5.24 16.35 20.50
C PHE A 385 5.76 17.22 21.66
N GLU A 386 6.91 16.84 22.24
CA GLU A 386 7.51 17.57 23.35
C GLU A 386 7.92 18.99 22.96
N THR A 387 8.49 19.17 21.76
CA THR A 387 8.82 20.51 21.23
C THR A 387 7.59 21.41 21.14
N ARG A 388 6.43 20.85 20.77
CA ARG A 388 5.19 21.62 20.55
C ARG A 388 4.36 21.85 21.79
N THR A 389 4.48 20.96 22.79
CA THR A 389 3.61 20.98 23.97
C THR A 389 4.35 21.23 25.28
N ALA A 390 5.69 21.19 25.27
CA ALA A 390 6.55 21.13 26.45
C ALA A 390 6.20 19.97 27.41
N ARG A 391 5.54 18.91 26.90
CA ARG A 391 5.17 17.71 27.65
C ARG A 391 5.69 16.45 26.95
N PRO A 392 6.27 15.50 27.69
CA PRO A 392 6.60 14.18 27.16
C PRO A 392 5.35 13.39 26.72
N LEU A 393 5.45 12.68 25.59
CA LEU A 393 4.33 11.90 25.00
C LEU A 393 3.93 10.67 25.85
N ASP A 394 4.87 10.09 26.59
CA ASP A 394 4.64 9.00 27.53
C ASP A 394 3.73 9.43 28.69
N LEU A 395 3.85 10.66 29.18
CA LEU A 395 2.93 11.21 30.18
C LEU A 395 1.50 11.34 29.65
N VAL A 396 1.35 11.69 28.36
CA VAL A 396 0.03 11.76 27.72
C VAL A 396 -0.59 10.38 27.57
N LEU A 397 0.22 9.37 27.25
CA LEU A 397 -0.25 7.99 27.25
C LEU A 397 -0.69 7.55 28.66
N ALA A 398 0.05 7.94 29.69
CA ALA A 398 -0.30 7.65 31.07
C ALA A 398 -1.55 8.42 31.55
N ASP A 399 -1.76 9.66 31.09
CA ASP A 399 -2.98 10.46 31.33
C ASP A 399 -4.20 9.73 30.75
N LEU A 400 -4.11 9.26 29.50
CA LEU A 400 -5.17 8.44 28.89
C LEU A 400 -5.42 7.14 29.65
N GLY A 401 -4.36 6.48 30.12
CA GLY A 401 -4.48 5.29 30.97
C GLY A 401 -5.32 5.55 32.21
N ARG A 402 -5.00 6.61 32.96
CA ARG A 402 -5.76 7.03 34.15
C ARG A 402 -7.21 7.43 33.86
N GLU A 403 -7.48 8.00 32.69
CA GLU A 403 -8.84 8.34 32.25
C GLU A 403 -9.71 7.07 32.04
N LEU A 404 -9.08 5.94 31.71
CA LEU A 404 -9.76 4.67 31.39
C LEU A 404 -9.64 3.60 32.50
N GLU A 405 -9.09 3.95 33.67
CA GLU A 405 -9.23 3.18 34.91
C GLU A 405 -10.65 3.35 35.48
#